data_AF-A0AAV8ZLA0-F1
#
_entry.id   AF-A0AAV8ZLA0-F1
#
_cell.length_a   1.000
_cell.length_b   1.000
_cell.length_c   1.000
_cell.angle_alpha   90.00
_cell.angle_beta   90.00
_cell.angle_gamma   90.00
#
_symmetry.space_group_name_H-M   'P 1'
#
loop_
_entity.id
_entity.type
_entity.pdbx_description
1 polymer ?
#
loop_
_entity_poly.entity_id
_entity_poly.type
_entity_poly.pdbx_seq_one_letter_code
_entity_poly.pdbx_strand_id
1 'polypeptide(L)'
;MTITTIALNAKDFNFVQFLQDIATEQSFEVTYVDIEEKTLSANCQCLVQLSTLPVAVCFGTGKTLKDAQASAAHHALEYLKIMTKK
;
A
#
# COMPACT_ATOMS: atom_id res chain seq x y z
N MET A 1 -10.41 7.55 -12.56
CA MET A 1 -9.12 7.77 -13.26
C MET A 1 -8.44 6.41 -13.38
N THR A 2 -8.22 5.83 -14.57
CA THR A 2 -7.87 4.40 -14.69
C THR A 2 -6.42 4.13 -14.28
N ILE A 3 -6.23 3.28 -13.26
CA ILE A 3 -4.96 2.87 -12.62
C ILE A 3 -3.89 2.36 -13.62
N THR A 4 -4.28 2.07 -14.86
CA THR A 4 -3.45 1.43 -15.90
C THR A 4 -2.25 2.24 -16.40
N THR A 5 -2.18 3.56 -16.17
CA THR A 5 -1.15 4.42 -16.80
C THR A 5 -0.06 4.93 -15.83
N ILE A 6 -0.12 4.60 -14.54
CA ILE A 6 0.79 5.19 -13.56
C ILE A 6 2.04 4.33 -13.45
N ALA A 7 3.15 4.83 -13.99
CA ALA A 7 4.46 4.28 -13.69
C ALA A 7 4.76 4.54 -12.21
N LEU A 8 4.54 3.54 -11.36
CA LEU A 8 4.86 3.55 -9.92
C LEU A 8 6.39 3.64 -9.64
N ASN A 9 7.19 4.06 -10.62
CA ASN A 9 8.64 4.20 -10.55
C ASN A 9 9.09 5.67 -10.54
N ALA A 10 8.19 6.62 -10.24
CA ALA A 10 8.58 8.02 -10.08
C ALA A 10 9.25 8.21 -8.70
N LYS A 11 10.43 8.85 -8.70
CA LYS A 11 11.32 9.00 -7.53
C LYS A 11 10.68 9.69 -6.30
N ASP A 12 9.53 10.34 -6.47
CA ASP A 12 8.80 11.06 -5.42
C ASP A 12 7.30 10.71 -5.39
N PHE A 13 6.93 9.50 -5.82
CA PHE A 13 5.52 9.10 -5.80
C PHE A 13 5.04 8.76 -4.38
N ASN A 14 4.05 9.50 -3.88
CA ASN A 14 3.46 9.23 -2.58
C ASN A 14 2.40 8.12 -2.68
N PHE A 15 2.84 6.87 -2.54
CA PHE A 15 1.96 5.69 -2.59
C PHE A 15 0.85 5.71 -1.53
N VAL A 16 1.14 6.25 -0.35
CA VAL A 16 0.17 6.33 0.76
C VAL A 16 -0.99 7.25 0.38
N GLN A 17 -0.68 8.47 -0.07
CA GLN A 17 -1.70 9.41 -0.52
C GLN A 17 -2.49 8.84 -1.70
N PHE A 18 -1.81 8.29 -2.69
CA PHE A 18 -2.47 7.80 -3.88
C PHE A 18 -3.39 6.61 -3.61
N LEU A 19 -2.99 5.70 -2.71
CA LEU A 19 -3.85 4.60 -2.26
C LEU A 19 -5.09 5.13 -1.53
N GLN A 20 -4.94 6.17 -0.71
CA GLN A 20 -6.06 6.81 -0.01
C GLN A 20 -7.04 7.50 -0.99
N ASP A 21 -6.53 8.13 -2.04
CA ASP A 21 -7.35 8.74 -3.09
C ASP A 21 -8.19 7.66 -3.82
N ILE A 22 -7.57 6.52 -4.16
CA ILE A 22 -8.28 5.38 -4.77
C ILE A 22 -9.33 4.79 -3.80
N ALA A 23 -8.96 4.63 -2.52
CA ALA A 23 -9.87 4.13 -1.50
C ALA A 23 -11.12 4.99 -1.39
N THR A 24 -10.94 6.31 -1.46
CA THR A 24 -12.03 7.29 -1.49
C THR A 24 -12.87 7.16 -2.76
N GLU A 25 -12.24 7.06 -3.95
CA GLU A 25 -12.95 6.90 -5.23
C GLU A 25 -13.77 5.59 -5.29
N GLN A 26 -13.22 4.49 -4.75
CA GLN A 26 -13.83 3.16 -4.79
C GLN A 26 -14.63 2.80 -3.52
N SER A 27 -14.75 3.72 -2.56
CA SER A 27 -15.50 3.54 -1.31
C SER A 27 -15.07 2.31 -0.49
N PHE A 28 -13.76 2.12 -0.34
CA PHE A 28 -13.19 1.18 0.63
C PHE A 28 -12.30 1.91 1.65
N GLU A 29 -12.01 1.25 2.76
CA GLU A 29 -11.18 1.77 3.85
C GLU A 29 -9.77 1.20 3.76
N VAL A 30 -8.79 2.04 4.10
CA VAL A 30 -7.37 1.67 4.20
C VAL A 30 -6.97 1.83 5.66
N THR A 31 -6.50 0.75 6.28
CA THR A 31 -5.99 0.77 7.66
C THR A 31 -4.52 0.39 7.66
N TYR A 32 -3.68 1.23 8.23
CA TYR A 32 -2.27 0.95 8.46
C TYR A 32 -2.08 0.40 9.87
N VAL A 33 -1.40 -0.74 9.98
CA VAL A 33 -1.04 -1.38 11.24
C VAL A 33 0.48 -1.51 11.28
N ASP A 34 1.11 -0.62 12.03
CA ASP A 34 2.55 -0.66 12.25
C ASP A 34 2.89 -1.81 13.21
N ILE A 35 3.95 -2.55 12.90
CA ILE A 35 4.43 -3.65 13.75
C ILE A 35 5.56 -3.11 14.63
N GLU A 36 5.42 -3.30 15.95
CA GLU A 36 6.38 -2.78 16.93
C GLU A 36 7.76 -3.47 16.78
N GLU A 37 7.76 -4.76 16.46
CA GLU A 37 8.97 -5.53 16.25
C GLU A 37 9.67 -5.16 14.94
N LYS A 38 10.99 -5.12 14.99
CA LYS A 38 11.82 -4.99 13.79
C LYS A 38 12.07 -6.36 13.15
N THR A 39 12.34 -6.36 11.85
CA THR A 39 12.82 -7.56 11.14
C THR A 39 14.19 -8.01 11.69
N LEU A 40 14.62 -9.22 11.29
CA LEU A 40 15.99 -9.70 11.55
C LEU A 40 17.08 -8.76 10.99
N SER A 41 16.74 -7.99 9.96
CA SER A 41 17.60 -6.96 9.36
C SER A 41 17.40 -5.56 9.97
N ALA A 42 16.74 -5.46 11.12
CA ALA A 42 16.44 -4.23 11.85
C ALA A 42 15.57 -3.21 11.09
N ASN A 43 14.76 -3.65 10.14
CA ASN A 43 13.81 -2.80 9.42
C ASN A 43 12.48 -2.66 10.17
N CYS A 44 11.84 -1.50 10.02
CA CYS A 44 10.46 -1.27 10.40
C CYS A 44 9.52 -2.06 9.48
N GLN A 45 8.35 -2.39 10.01
CA GLN A 45 7.36 -3.24 9.37
C GLN A 45 5.98 -2.61 9.47
N CYS A 46 5.16 -2.79 8.44
CA CYS A 46 3.79 -2.29 8.38
C CYS A 46 2.90 -3.23 7.58
N LEU A 47 1.64 -3.36 8.01
CA LEU A 47 0.57 -4.00 7.26
C LEU A 47 -0.44 -2.94 6.81
N VAL A 48 -0.89 -3.04 5.57
CA VAL A 48 -2.01 -2.30 5.01
C VAL A 48 -3.18 -3.25 4.82
N GLN A 49 -4.31 -2.97 5.46
CA GLN A 49 -5.56 -3.67 5.22
C GLN A 49 -6.46 -2.83 4.32
N LEU A 50 -7.01 -3.46 3.29
CA LEU A 50 -8.02 -2.90 2.39
C LEU A 50 -9.36 -3.57 2.71
N SER A 51 -10.40 -2.80 3.02
CA SER A 51 -11.75 -3.35 3.27
C SER A 51 -12.51 -3.74 2.00
N THR A 52 -11.79 -4.13 0.95
CA THR A 52 -12.34 -4.70 -0.27
C THR A 52 -13.00 -6.06 -0.02
N LEU A 53 -13.73 -6.58 -1.01
CA LEU A 53 -14.29 -7.94 -0.97
C LEU A 53 -13.67 -8.79 -2.10
N PRO A 54 -12.82 -9.79 -1.79
CA PRO A 54 -12.35 -10.17 -0.45
C PRO A 54 -11.42 -9.12 0.20
N VAL A 55 -11.32 -9.17 1.53
CA VAL A 55 -10.37 -8.32 2.28
C VAL A 55 -8.96 -8.69 1.86
N ALA A 56 -8.13 -7.67 1.64
CA ALA A 56 -6.72 -7.84 1.29
C ALA A 56 -5.83 -7.21 2.36
N VAL A 57 -4.74 -7.89 2.68
CA VAL A 57 -3.69 -7.38 3.57
C VAL A 57 -2.36 -7.42 2.84
N CYS A 58 -1.67 -6.28 2.78
CA CYS A 58 -0.39 -6.13 2.10
C CYS A 58 0.68 -5.75 3.12
N PHE A 59 1.82 -6.45 3.04
CA PHE A 59 2.95 -6.24 3.92
C PHE A 59 4.00 -5.32 3.30
N GLY A 60 4.60 -4.45 4.09
CA GLY A 60 5.72 -3.60 3.68
C GLY A 60 6.80 -3.50 4.76
N THR A 61 8.03 -3.26 4.31
CA THR A 61 9.18 -3.04 5.20
C THR A 61 10.01 -1.85 4.75
N GLY A 62 10.71 -1.22 5.69
CA GLY A 62 11.53 -0.06 5.38
C GLY A 62 12.46 0.31 6.52
N LYS A 63 13.39 1.24 6.25
CA LYS A 63 14.33 1.73 7.28
C LYS A 63 13.62 2.56 8.35
N THR A 64 12.52 3.20 7.97
CA THR A 64 11.62 3.95 8.84
C THR A 64 10.19 3.43 8.72
N LEU A 65 9.31 3.78 9.67
CA LEU A 65 7.87 3.44 9.59
C LEU A 65 7.22 4.01 8.32
N LYS A 66 7.59 5.24 7.94
CA LYS A 66 7.09 5.88 6.71
C LYS A 66 7.49 5.09 5.46
N ASP A 67 8.73 4.59 5.41
CA ASP A 67 9.19 3.76 4.31
C ASP A 67 8.42 2.42 4.27
N ALA A 68 8.17 1.81 5.43
CA ALA A 68 7.40 0.57 5.52
C ALA A 68 5.94 0.75 5.08
N GLN A 69 5.30 1.85 5.50
CA GLN A 69 3.95 2.23 5.07
C GLN A 69 3.89 2.51 3.56
N ALA A 70 4.87 3.24 3.02
CA ALA A 70 4.97 3.48 1.58
C ALA A 70 5.16 2.18 0.79
N SER A 71 6.01 1.26 1.29
CA SER A 71 6.20 -0.07 0.70
C SER A 71 4.92 -0.91 0.74
N ALA A 72 4.20 -0.92 1.86
CA ALA A 72 2.93 -1.65 2.00
C ALA A 72 1.86 -1.08 1.06
N ALA A 73 1.77 0.26 0.97
CA ALA A 73 0.86 0.96 0.06
C ALA A 73 1.18 0.66 -1.41
N HIS A 74 2.46 0.62 -1.78
CA HIS A 74 2.89 0.23 -3.12
C HIS A 74 2.45 -1.20 -3.47
N HIS A 75 2.63 -2.16 -2.57
CA HIS A 75 2.15 -3.54 -2.78
C HIS A 75 0.63 -3.62 -2.89
N ALA A 76 -0.11 -2.84 -2.10
CA ALA A 76 -1.56 -2.73 -2.20
C ALA A 76 -2.02 -2.19 -3.57
N LEU A 77 -1.36 -1.16 -4.10
CA LEU A 77 -1.66 -0.61 -5.41
C LEU A 77 -1.41 -1.62 -6.54
N GLU A 78 -0.30 -2.35 -6.50
CA GLU A 78 -0.02 -3.41 -7.47
C GLU A 78 -1.04 -4.57 -7.36
N TYR A 79 -1.46 -4.93 -6.15
CA TYR A 79 -2.56 -5.90 -5.95
C TYR A 79 -3.86 -5.41 -6.59
N LEU A 80 -4.28 -4.17 -6.33
CA LEU A 80 -5.50 -3.60 -6.92
C LEU A 80 -5.43 -3.56 -8.44
N LYS A 81 -4.25 -3.29 -9.01
CA LYS A 81 -4.02 -3.31 -10.46
C LYS A 81 -4.17 -4.70 -11.07
N ILE A 82 -3.80 -5.76 -10.35
CA ILE A 82 -4.02 -7.14 -10.79
C ILE A 82 -5.52 -7.47 -10.74
N MET A 83 -6.20 -7.08 -9.66
CA MET A 83 -7.62 -7.35 -9.45
C MET A 83 -8.55 -6.58 -10.41
N THR A 84 -8.10 -5.43 -10.92
CA THR A 84 -8.85 -4.58 -11.86
C THR A 84 -8.61 -4.91 -13.34
N LYS A 85 -7.56 -5.68 -13.67
CA LYS A 85 -7.33 -6.21 -15.03
C LYS A 85 -8.26 -7.41 -15.27
N LYS A 86 -9.47 -7.12 -15.76
CA LYS A 86 -10.29 -8.08 -16.53
C LYS A 86 -10.12 -7.83 -18.02
#